data_AF-C0D6V1-F1
#
_entry.id   AF-C0D6V1-F1
#
_cell.length_a   1.000
_cell.length_b   1.000
_cell.length_c   1.000
_cell.angle_alpha   90.00
_cell.angle_beta   90.00
_cell.angle_gamma   90.00
#
_symmetry.space_group_name_H-M   'P 1'
#
loop_
_entity.id
_entity.type
_entity.pdbx_description
1 polymer ?
#
loop_
_entity_poly.entity_id
_entity_poly.type
_entity_poly.pdbx_seq_one_letter_code
_entity_poly.pdbx_strand_id
1 'polypeptide(L)' 'MYSAKIYYAPNFRTHAETVDNIINWACDENGGVTIIFGDPHNPTTIKRHKTDIEDVHIFQVNPAIF' A
#
# COMPACT_ATOMS: atom_id res chain seq x y z
N MET A 1 -2.45 -13.97 2.00
CA MET A 1 -2.82 -12.58 2.35
C MET A 1 -1.70 -11.68 1.84
N TYR A 2 -1.97 -10.45 1.43
CA TYR A 2 -0.94 -9.51 0.98
C TYR A 2 -0.85 -8.34 1.95
N SER A 3 0.37 -7.83 2.13
CA SER A 3 0.66 -6.61 2.86
C SER A 3 1.61 -5.74 2.03
N ALA A 4 1.64 -4.44 2.32
CA ALA A 4 2.56 -3.51 1.69
C ALA A 4 3.25 -2.63 2.73
N LYS A 5 4.48 -2.27 2.44
CA LYS A 5 5.17 -1.17 3.09
C LYS A 5 5.40 -0.07 2.06
N ILE A 6 4.84 1.10 2.33
CA ILE A 6 4.91 2.29 1.48
C ILE A 6 5.93 3.21 2.11
N TYR A 7 6.93 3.64 1.34
CA TYR A 7 7.90 4.64 1.74
C TYR A 7 7.57 5.96 1.04
N TYR A 8 7.43 7.01 1.84
CA TYR A 8 7.04 8.31 1.33
C TYR A 8 8.24 9.21 1.12
N ALA A 9 8.11 10.14 0.17
CA ALA A 9 9.12 11.12 -0.12
C ALA A 9 9.41 12.02 1.11
N PRO A 10 10.62 12.60 1.23
CA PRO A 10 11.05 13.33 2.42
C PRO A 10 10.21 14.57 2.79
N ASN A 11 9.37 15.05 1.86
CA ASN A 11 8.43 16.16 2.07
C ASN A 11 7.17 15.75 2.86
N PHE A 12 6.95 14.46 3.12
CA PHE A 12 5.85 13.97 3.94
C PHE A 12 6.23 13.85 5.41
N ARG A 13 5.29 14.17 6.30
CA ARG A 13 5.48 14.03 7.75
C ARG A 13 5.58 12.56 8.18
N THR A 14 4.92 11.69 7.44
CA THR A 14 4.95 10.23 7.61
C THR A 14 5.98 9.66 6.65
N HIS A 15 7.02 8.99 7.16
CA HIS A 15 8.11 8.46 6.33
C HIS A 15 7.78 7.08 5.74
N ALA A 16 6.97 6.28 6.43
CA ALA A 16 6.50 5.00 5.94
C ALA A 16 5.11 4.64 6.52
N GLU A 17 4.33 3.88 5.77
CA GLU A 17 3.04 3.31 6.17
C GLU A 17 3.03 1.81 5.87
N THR A 18 2.44 1.01 6.77
CA THR A 18 2.22 -0.41 6.56
C THR A 18 0.74 -0.65 6.35
N VAL A 19 0.41 -1.38 5.28
CA VAL A 19 -0.95 -1.72 4.87
C VAL A 19 -1.08 -3.24 4.88
N ASP A 20 -1.98 -3.77 5.72
CA ASP A 20 -2.28 -5.19 5.79
C ASP A 20 -3.64 -5.52 5.15
N ASN A 21 -3.87 -6.79 4.87
CA ASN A 21 -5.11 -7.29 4.28
C ASN A 21 -5.42 -6.64 2.92
N ILE A 22 -4.40 -6.55 2.05
CA ILE A 22 -4.59 -6.02 0.71
C ILE A 22 -5.50 -6.95 -0.09
N ILE A 23 -6.56 -6.36 -0.63
CA ILE A 23 -7.55 -6.99 -1.50
C ILE A 23 -7.14 -6.81 -2.96
N ASN A 24 -6.71 -5.60 -3.32
CA ASN A 24 -6.26 -5.27 -4.68
C ASN A 24 -5.27 -4.09 -4.68
N TRP A 25 -4.42 -4.00 -5.70
CA TRP A 25 -3.55 -2.85 -5.94
C TRP A 25 -3.38 -2.60 -7.44
N ALA A 26 -3.14 -1.34 -7.80
CA ALA A 26 -2.82 -0.95 -9.16
C ALA A 26 -1.81 0.20 -9.16
N CYS A 27 -0.88 0.15 -10.11
CA CYS A 27 0.01 1.26 -10.43
C CYS A 27 -0.56 2.02 -11.62
N ASP A 28 -0.60 3.35 -11.55
CA ASP A 28 -0.98 4.18 -12.69
C ASP A 28 0.20 4.38 -13.65
N GLU A 29 -0.08 4.86 -14.86
CA GLU A 29 0.92 5.10 -15.91
C GLU A 29 1.99 6.13 -15.50
N ASN A 30 1.69 6.96 -14.50
CA ASN A 30 2.60 7.96 -13.97
C ASN A 30 3.38 7.45 -12.74
N GLY A 31 3.20 6.17 -12.35
CA GLY A 31 3.86 5.53 -11.22
C GLY A 31 3.26 5.85 -9.84
N GLY A 32 2.06 6.42 -9.78
CA GLY A 32 1.26 6.47 -8.55
C GLY A 32 0.70 5.09 -8.21
N VAL A 33 0.32 4.89 -6.94
CA VAL A 33 -0.24 3.62 -6.46
C VAL A 33 -1.63 3.83 -5.88
N THR A 34 -2.53 2.88 -6.17
CA THR A 34 -3.81 2.72 -5.48
C THR A 34 -3.83 1.36 -4.81
N ILE A 35 -4.10 1.33 -3.51
CA ILE A 35 -4.18 0.10 -2.70
C ILE A 35 -5.56 0.05 -2.05
N ILE A 36 -6.24 -1.08 -2.20
CA ILE A 36 -7.53 -1.40 -1.60
C ILE A 36 -7.29 -2.51 -0.57
N PHE A 37 -7.67 -2.29 0.68
CA PHE A 37 -7.31 -3.17 1.80
C PHE A 37 -8.35 -3.15 2.94
N GLY A 38 -8.23 -4.09 3.87
CA GLY A 38 -9.08 -4.20 5.05
C GLY A 38 -10.23 -5.20 4.87
N ASP A 39 -11.41 -4.87 5.38
CA ASP A 39 -12.61 -5.72 5.28
C ASP A 39 -13.13 -5.76 3.83
N PRO A 40 -13.28 -6.94 3.20
CA PRO A 40 -13.85 -7.06 1.86
C PRO A 40 -15.27 -6.51 1.69
N HIS A 41 -16.06 -6.45 2.77
CA HIS A 41 -17.41 -5.89 2.76
C HIS A 41 -17.42 -4.36 2.97
N ASN A 42 -16.35 -3.80 3.53
CA ASN A 42 -16.17 -2.35 3.69
C ASN A 42 -14.68 -1.97 3.53
N PRO A 43 -14.16 -2.00 2.29
CA PRO A 43 -12.74 -1.83 2.05
C PRO A 43 -12.29 -0.37 2.18
N THR A 44 -11.07 -0.17 2.63
CA THR A 44 -10.40 1.13 2.66
C THR A 44 -9.52 1.30 1.43
N THR A 45 -9.45 2.51 0.89
CA THR A 45 -8.62 2.82 -0.29
C THR A 45 -7.58 3.88 0.06
N ILE A 46 -6.32 3.61 -0.27
CA ILE A 46 -5.25 4.60 -0.29
C ILE A 46 -4.86 4.86 -1.74
N LYS A 47 -4.80 6.15 -2.11
CA LYS A 47 -4.27 6.63 -3.39
C LYS A 47 -3.14 7.61 -3.12
N ARG A 48 -2.01 7.43 -3.80
CA ARG A 48 -0.81 8.25 -3.65
C ARG A 48 -0.17 8.51 -5.01
N HIS A 49 0.26 9.74 -5.26
CA HIS A 49 0.96 10.10 -6.49
C HIS A 49 2.43 9.66 -6.43
N LYS A 50 3.06 9.46 -7.60
CA LYS A 50 4.50 9.13 -7.66
C LYS A 50 5.39 10.14 -6.94
N THR A 51 5.03 11.41 -6.94
CA THR A 51 5.80 12.46 -6.23
C THR A 51 5.76 12.32 -4.72
N ASP A 52 4.77 11.59 -4.22
CA ASP A 52 4.56 11.39 -2.79
C ASP A 52 5.27 10.13 -2.30
N ILE A 53 5.60 9.21 -3.22
CA ILE A 53 6.08 7.86 -2.93
C ILE A 53 7.54 7.74 -3.39
N GLU A 54 8.40 7.29 -2.49
CA GLU A 54 9.75 6.88 -2.85
C GLU A 54 9.75 5.43 -3.34
N ASP A 55 9.07 4.54 -2.62
CA ASP A 55 9.03 3.11 -2.94
C ASP A 55 7.80 2.40 -2.34
N VAL A 56 7.40 1.27 -2.94
CA VAL A 56 6.30 0.41 -2.46
C VAL A 56 6.72 -1.05 -2.56
N HIS A 57 6.80 -1.70 -1.41
CA HIS A 57 7.06 -3.13 -1.31
C HIS A 57 5.78 -3.88 -0.98
N ILE A 58 5.22 -4.62 -1.94
CA ILE A 58 4.08 -5.52 -1.74
C ILE A 58 4.62 -6.95 -1.58
N PHE A 59 4.22 -7.62 -0.52
CA PHE A 59 4.67 -8.97 -0.20
C PHE A 59 3.51 -9.84 0.27
N GLN A 60 3.57 -11.13 -0.08
CA GLN A 60 2.61 -12.11 0.38
C GLN A 60 2.98 -12.53 1.81
N VAL A 61 2.06 -12.33 2.74
CA VAL A 61 2.13 -12.87 4.10
C VAL A 61 1.47 -14.24 4.13
N ASN A 62 2.18 -15.22 4.72
CA ASN A 62 1.67 -16.54 4.96
C ASN A 62 0.74 -16.49 6.19
N PRO A 63 -0.57 -16.73 6.04
CA PRO A 63 -1.51 -16.65 7.16
C PRO A 63 -1.29 -17.75 8.22
N ALA A 64 -0.44 -18.74 7.93
CA ALA A 64 -0.19 -19.90 8.80
C ALA A 64 0.90 -19.68 9.88
N ILE A 65 1.49 -18.49 9.99
CA ILE A 65 2.48 -18.17 11.03
C ILE A 65 1.86 -17.15 11.99
N PHE A 66 0.97 -17.63 12.85
CA PHE A 66 0.52 -16.98 14.08
C PHE A 66 0.30 -18.04 15.15
#